data_AF-A0A832HXY1-F1
#
_entry.id   AF-A0A832HXY1-F1
#
_cell.length_a   1.000
_cell.length_b   1.000
_cell.length_c   1.000
_cell.angle_alpha   90.00
_cell.angle_beta   90.00
_cell.angle_gamma   90.00
#
_symmetry.space_group_name_H-M   'P 1'
#
loop_
_entity.id
_entity.type
_entity.pdbx_description
1 polymer ?
#
loop_
_entity_poly.entity_id
_entity_poly.type
_entity_poly.pdbx_seq_one_letter_code
_entity_poly.pdbx_strand_id
1 'polypeptide(L)'
;MKLFEAILDANRRAAGQSEQAELAWKEHEASLPVVVLTCIDPRLTRWVPGMFGLPEEKFVWLRNAGNIITGPVSSTVRSIAMACFIKGAREIAVMGHTDCLVGKTTMLQLTDAMKNFGVQRAALPENLVEYFGLFASERQNVLKAVDLLRSSPLIGPAIPVHGLLMDTNNGRLEWLVNGYQSLETVASKFTSAIKKPDVMPDMTESLPEFKSAELGMPTTEIGSSATKVNPLFNSTTPTREPVGAERQSEKIGQTRTQDISGTSQTEPAARTESQTTSEAAASDTAALARRIDPSKRYRLIGTDNKIYGPVPGKTVQLWLMDNRIDEQTPIQEEGAEGWQKLGALKPQGHPPQPPPVPASTKFKKRY
;
A
#
# COMPACT_ATOMS: atom_id res chain seq x y z
N MET A 1 -0.61 32.06 -8.67
CA MET A 1 0.33 31.07 -8.12
C MET A 1 -0.48 29.84 -7.72
N LYS A 2 -0.04 28.63 -8.04
CA LYS A 2 -0.72 27.40 -7.61
C LYS A 2 -0.43 27.12 -6.13
N LEU A 3 -1.21 26.24 -5.48
CA LEU A 3 -1.14 26.01 -4.03
C LEU A 3 0.28 25.63 -3.56
N PHE A 4 0.93 24.62 -4.16
CA PHE A 4 2.27 24.21 -3.72
C PHE A 4 3.36 25.22 -4.04
N GLU A 5 3.19 26.05 -5.07
CA GLU A 5 4.11 27.18 -5.30
C GLU A 5 4.03 28.18 -4.14
N ALA A 6 2.81 28.49 -3.69
CA ALA A 6 2.56 29.42 -2.59
C ALA A 6 3.02 28.84 -1.23
N ILE A 7 2.80 27.54 -0.99
CA ILE A 7 3.31 26.84 0.20
C ILE A 7 4.84 26.93 0.25
N LEU A 8 5.53 26.63 -0.85
CA LEU A 8 7.00 26.62 -0.88
C LEU A 8 7.59 28.03 -0.76
N ASP A 9 6.92 29.05 -1.30
CA ASP A 9 7.31 30.46 -1.10
C ASP A 9 7.13 30.91 0.36
N ALA A 10 5.96 30.65 0.95
CA ALA A 10 5.68 30.96 2.36
C ALA A 10 6.64 30.24 3.30
N ASN A 11 6.91 28.96 3.06
CA ASN A 11 7.88 28.19 3.81
C ASN A 11 9.29 28.79 3.70
N ARG A 12 9.72 29.19 2.50
CA ARG A 12 11.05 29.80 2.30
C ARG A 12 11.21 31.09 3.09
N ARG A 13 10.15 31.89 3.22
CA ARG A 13 10.15 33.12 4.02
C ARG A 13 10.20 32.83 5.54
N ALA A 14 9.58 31.74 5.99
CA ALA A 14 9.49 31.39 7.41
C ALA A 14 10.64 30.51 7.92
N ALA A 15 11.26 29.69 7.06
CA ALA A 15 12.23 28.66 7.45
C ALA A 15 13.41 29.24 8.25
N GLY A 16 13.70 28.64 9.41
CA GLY A 16 14.74 29.08 10.34
C GLY A 16 14.42 30.36 11.13
N GLN A 17 13.26 30.98 10.92
CA GLN A 17 12.85 32.22 11.58
C GLN A 17 11.52 32.08 12.34
N SER A 18 10.63 31.20 11.88
CA SER A 18 9.31 30.95 12.45
C SER A 18 8.97 29.46 12.34
N GLU A 19 8.17 28.96 13.27
CA GLU A 19 7.56 27.63 13.20
C GLU A 19 6.26 27.61 12.36
N GLN A 20 5.82 28.77 11.88
CA GLN A 20 4.59 28.95 11.11
C GLN A 20 4.86 29.76 9.85
N ALA A 21 4.54 29.18 8.69
CA ALA A 21 4.52 29.86 7.42
C ALA A 21 3.22 30.65 7.24
N GLU A 22 3.32 31.89 6.78
CA GLU A 22 2.17 32.74 6.48
C GLU A 22 1.72 32.54 5.03
N LEU A 23 0.60 31.85 4.87
CA LEU A 23 -0.06 31.58 3.59
C LEU A 23 -1.52 32.04 3.67
N ALA A 24 -1.95 32.85 2.69
CA ALA A 24 -3.36 33.21 2.49
C ALA A 24 -4.16 32.03 1.91
N TRP A 25 -4.20 30.91 2.63
CA TRP A 25 -4.66 29.61 2.12
C TRP A 25 -6.10 29.60 1.59
N LYS A 26 -6.95 30.53 2.04
CA LYS A 26 -8.33 30.70 1.54
C LYS A 26 -8.38 31.02 0.04
N GLU A 27 -7.35 31.64 -0.52
CA GLU A 27 -7.23 31.89 -1.96
C GLU A 27 -7.04 30.60 -2.77
N HIS A 28 -6.69 29.50 -2.09
CA HIS A 28 -6.44 28.19 -2.68
C HIS A 28 -7.50 27.15 -2.31
N GLU A 29 -8.68 27.55 -1.82
CA GLU A 29 -9.75 26.65 -1.36
C GLU A 29 -10.11 25.57 -2.41
N ALA A 30 -10.09 25.92 -3.70
CA ALA A 30 -10.39 25.01 -4.79
C ALA A 30 -9.36 23.87 -4.98
N SER A 31 -8.16 24.02 -4.41
CA SER A 31 -7.06 23.02 -4.42
C SER A 31 -6.94 22.26 -3.08
N LEU A 32 -7.89 22.46 -2.16
CA LEU A 32 -7.94 21.82 -0.86
C LEU A 32 -9.09 20.78 -0.79
N PRO A 33 -9.01 19.77 0.09
CA PRO A 33 -7.87 19.46 0.97
C PRO A 33 -6.71 18.80 0.23
N VAL A 34 -5.54 18.74 0.88
CA VAL A 34 -4.34 18.04 0.37
C VAL A 34 -4.16 16.70 1.06
N VAL A 35 -3.78 15.66 0.32
CA VAL A 35 -3.27 14.41 0.89
C VAL A 35 -1.81 14.59 1.21
N VAL A 36 -1.41 14.24 2.43
CA VAL A 36 0.01 14.16 2.80
C VAL A 36 0.32 12.73 3.24
N LEU A 37 1.15 12.05 2.45
CA LEU A 37 1.82 10.82 2.86
C LEU A 37 3.17 11.19 3.50
N THR A 38 3.35 10.88 4.78
CA THR A 38 4.61 11.14 5.47
C THR A 38 5.02 10.04 6.45
N CYS A 39 6.17 10.21 7.10
CA CYS A 39 6.72 9.26 8.06
C CYS A 39 5.88 9.21 9.35
N ILE A 40 6.02 8.14 10.14
CA ILE A 40 5.44 8.02 11.50
C ILE A 40 6.15 8.89 12.55
N ASP A 41 7.15 9.68 12.15
CA ASP A 41 7.90 10.54 13.06
C ASP A 41 6.99 11.58 13.75
N PRO A 42 6.89 11.57 15.09
CA PRO A 42 5.91 12.41 15.80
C PRO A 42 6.11 13.91 15.59
N ARG A 43 7.33 14.37 15.23
CA ARG A 43 7.63 15.79 15.00
C ARG A 43 6.81 16.36 13.84
N LEU A 44 6.56 15.54 12.80
CA LEU A 44 5.88 15.99 11.58
C LEU A 44 4.40 16.31 11.81
N THR A 45 3.77 15.78 12.87
CA THR A 45 2.37 16.12 13.21
C THR A 45 2.21 17.61 13.42
N ARG A 46 3.14 18.22 14.16
CA ARG A 46 3.13 19.66 14.47
C ARG A 46 3.74 20.48 13.34
N TRP A 47 4.86 20.02 12.79
CA TRP A 47 5.63 20.84 11.86
C TRP A 47 4.97 21.02 10.50
N VAL A 48 4.31 19.99 9.98
CA VAL A 48 3.82 20.05 8.61
C VAL A 48 2.70 21.08 8.42
N PRO A 49 1.64 21.14 9.25
CA PRO A 49 0.65 22.21 9.15
C PRO A 49 1.29 23.60 9.23
N GLY A 50 2.20 23.79 10.19
CA GLY A 50 2.88 25.05 10.39
C GLY A 50 3.75 25.46 9.21
N MET A 51 4.59 24.56 8.73
CA MET A 51 5.48 24.80 7.60
C MET A 51 4.75 24.92 6.26
N PHE A 52 3.53 24.39 6.16
CA PHE A 52 2.68 24.56 4.98
C PHE A 52 1.88 25.86 5.02
N GLY A 53 1.70 26.45 6.21
CA GLY A 53 0.79 27.58 6.40
C GLY A 53 -0.68 27.20 6.18
N LEU A 54 -1.01 25.92 6.32
CA LEU A 54 -2.37 25.40 6.20
C LEU A 54 -2.89 24.98 7.57
N PRO A 55 -4.18 25.17 7.87
CA PRO A 55 -4.77 24.67 9.09
C PRO A 55 -4.98 23.14 8.99
N GLU A 56 -4.97 22.45 10.14
CA GLU A 56 -4.92 20.98 10.20
C GLU A 56 -6.08 20.29 9.47
N GLU A 57 -7.27 20.91 9.47
CA GLU A 57 -8.48 20.40 8.81
C GLU A 57 -8.37 20.33 7.27
N LYS A 58 -7.36 20.97 6.68
CA LYS A 58 -7.12 20.95 5.22
C LYS A 58 -6.21 19.80 4.79
N PHE A 59 -5.79 18.95 5.73
CA PHE A 59 -4.98 17.77 5.46
C PHE A 59 -5.80 16.48 5.54
N VAL A 60 -5.58 15.59 4.57
CA VAL A 60 -5.93 14.18 4.68
C VAL A 60 -4.65 13.40 4.94
N TRP A 61 -4.47 13.00 6.21
CA TRP A 61 -3.24 12.37 6.70
C TRP A 61 -3.13 10.90 6.35
N LEU A 62 -2.02 10.52 5.72
CA LEU A 62 -1.57 9.14 5.62
C LEU A 62 -0.14 9.03 6.14
N ARG A 63 0.09 8.06 7.02
CA ARG A 63 1.40 7.91 7.68
C ARG A 63 1.81 6.46 7.74
N ASN A 64 3.05 6.18 7.37
CA ASN A 64 3.69 4.88 7.57
C ASN A 64 5.18 5.07 7.85
N ALA A 65 5.87 4.00 8.24
CA ALA A 65 7.29 4.05 8.51
C ALA A 65 8.05 4.50 7.25
N GLY A 66 8.67 5.69 7.31
CA GLY A 66 9.48 6.22 6.23
C GLY A 66 8.72 6.61 4.95
N ASN A 67 7.42 6.90 4.99
CA ASN A 67 6.64 7.36 3.83
C ASN A 67 6.77 6.45 2.58
N ILE A 68 6.85 5.15 2.82
CA ILE A 68 7.15 4.12 1.82
C ILE A 68 5.90 3.77 1.02
N ILE A 69 6.09 3.55 -0.29
CA ILE A 69 5.12 2.91 -1.16
C ILE A 69 5.78 1.68 -1.76
N THR A 70 5.17 0.51 -1.56
CA THR A 70 5.74 -0.78 -1.98
C THR A 70 5.38 -1.18 -3.42
N GLY A 71 4.36 -0.54 -4.00
CA GLY A 71 3.96 -0.77 -5.38
C GLY A 71 2.80 0.13 -5.84
N PRO A 72 2.52 0.17 -7.15
CA PRO A 72 1.51 1.05 -7.74
C PRO A 72 0.07 0.67 -7.37
N VAL A 73 -0.16 -0.55 -6.86
CA VAL A 73 -1.49 -1.01 -6.40
C VAL A 73 -1.40 -1.51 -4.95
N SER A 74 -0.57 -0.85 -4.15
CA SER A 74 -0.38 -1.18 -2.72
C SER A 74 -1.51 -0.62 -1.83
N SER A 75 -1.59 -1.13 -0.60
CA SER A 75 -2.52 -0.63 0.42
C SER A 75 -2.42 0.89 0.63
N THR A 76 -1.20 1.44 0.64
CA THR A 76 -0.97 2.88 0.77
C THR A 76 -1.54 3.65 -0.42
N VAL A 77 -1.33 3.18 -1.65
CA VAL A 77 -1.88 3.83 -2.85
C VAL A 77 -3.40 3.76 -2.87
N ARG A 78 -3.98 2.62 -2.48
CA ARG A 78 -5.43 2.48 -2.31
C ARG A 78 -5.99 3.54 -1.34
N SER A 79 -5.34 3.73 -0.20
CA SER A 79 -5.76 4.77 0.76
C SER A 79 -5.61 6.18 0.21
N ILE A 80 -4.56 6.48 -0.55
CA ILE A 80 -4.38 7.78 -1.22
C ILE A 80 -5.50 8.02 -2.24
N ALA A 81 -5.80 7.02 -3.07
CA ALA A 81 -6.89 7.09 -4.04
C ALA A 81 -8.25 7.34 -3.36
N MET A 82 -8.53 6.63 -2.26
CA MET A 82 -9.74 6.87 -1.47
C MET A 82 -9.78 8.27 -0.87
N ALA A 83 -8.65 8.82 -0.42
CA ALA A 83 -8.60 10.20 0.05
C ALA A 83 -8.93 11.21 -1.07
N CYS A 84 -8.48 10.96 -2.30
CA CYS A 84 -8.86 11.78 -3.45
C CYS A 84 -10.35 11.64 -3.80
N PHE A 85 -10.84 10.42 -3.98
CA PHE A 85 -12.19 10.18 -4.52
C PHE A 85 -13.31 10.30 -3.49
N ILE A 86 -13.05 9.99 -2.21
CA ILE A 86 -14.06 10.03 -1.14
C ILE A 86 -13.93 11.30 -0.31
N LYS A 87 -12.71 11.72 0.04
CA LYS A 87 -12.49 12.94 0.84
C LYS A 87 -12.28 14.18 -0.01
N GLY A 88 -12.28 14.05 -1.34
CA GLY A 88 -12.17 15.17 -2.26
C GLY A 88 -10.81 15.81 -2.28
N ALA A 89 -9.74 15.14 -1.83
CA ALA A 89 -8.42 15.74 -1.88
C ALA A 89 -7.99 16.02 -3.32
N ARG A 90 -7.46 17.23 -3.56
CA ARG A 90 -7.17 17.74 -4.92
C ARG A 90 -5.72 17.62 -5.30
N GLU A 91 -4.83 17.55 -4.33
CA GLU A 91 -3.39 17.41 -4.53
C GLU A 91 -2.79 16.40 -3.56
N ILE A 92 -1.73 15.71 -3.98
CA ILE A 92 -1.02 14.72 -3.18
C ILE A 92 0.41 15.20 -2.95
N ALA A 93 0.88 15.19 -1.71
CA ALA A 93 2.27 15.37 -1.35
C ALA A 93 2.83 14.12 -0.69
N VAL A 94 3.88 13.56 -1.28
CA VAL A 94 4.77 12.60 -0.62
C VAL A 94 5.87 13.40 0.07
N MET A 95 5.91 13.32 1.40
CA MET A 95 6.84 14.10 2.20
C MET A 95 7.76 13.20 3.01
N GLY A 96 9.03 13.21 2.62
CA GLY A 96 10.12 12.73 3.46
C GLY A 96 10.64 13.82 4.40
N HIS A 97 11.52 13.43 5.31
CA HIS A 97 12.23 14.37 6.17
C HIS A 97 13.70 13.95 6.30
N THR A 98 14.58 14.92 6.53
CA THR A 98 15.98 14.62 6.90
C THR A 98 16.01 13.85 8.21
N ASP A 99 17.13 13.20 8.51
CA ASP A 99 17.39 12.50 9.78
C ASP A 99 16.54 11.26 10.12
N CYS A 100 15.74 10.76 9.17
CA CYS A 100 14.76 9.70 9.37
C CYS A 100 15.33 8.42 10.00
N LEU A 101 14.84 8.06 11.19
CA LEU A 101 15.29 6.85 11.89
C LEU A 101 14.99 5.57 11.12
N VAL A 102 13.87 5.53 10.38
CA VAL A 102 13.52 4.37 9.53
C VAL A 102 14.57 4.19 8.42
N GLY A 103 14.97 5.28 7.76
CA GLY A 103 16.01 5.25 6.73
C GLY A 103 17.41 4.94 7.26
N LYS A 104 17.72 5.34 8.51
CA LYS A 104 19.00 5.06 9.18
C LYS A 104 19.11 3.66 9.75
N THR A 105 17.99 2.95 9.90
CA THR A 105 17.96 1.62 10.51
C THR A 105 18.30 0.56 9.47
N THR A 106 19.39 -0.16 9.70
CA THR A 106 19.78 -1.30 8.86
C THR A 106 18.91 -2.52 9.14
N MET A 107 18.83 -3.45 8.16
CA MET A 107 18.14 -4.73 8.39
C MET A 107 18.68 -5.48 9.61
N LEU A 108 20.00 -5.47 9.81
CA LEU A 108 20.63 -6.15 10.95
C LEU A 108 20.12 -5.59 12.28
N GLN A 109 20.15 -4.26 12.44
CA GLN A 109 19.63 -3.59 13.64
C GLN A 109 18.15 -3.90 13.87
N LEU A 110 17.34 -3.90 12.80
CA LEU A 110 15.92 -4.23 12.89
C LEU A 110 15.70 -5.68 13.33
N THR A 111 16.41 -6.63 12.73
CA THR A 111 16.27 -8.06 13.08
C THR A 111 16.82 -8.38 14.47
N ASP A 112 17.88 -7.70 14.90
CA ASP A 112 18.42 -7.84 16.26
C ASP A 112 17.43 -7.30 17.29
N ALA A 113 16.81 -6.14 17.02
CA ALA A 113 15.75 -5.61 17.86
C ALA A 113 14.56 -6.59 17.94
N MET A 114 14.07 -7.09 16.80
CA MET A 114 12.99 -8.09 16.75
C MET A 114 13.33 -9.33 17.58
N LYS A 115 14.54 -9.87 17.43
CA LYS A 115 15.02 -11.02 18.19
C LYS A 115 15.03 -10.75 19.69
N ASN A 116 15.47 -9.56 20.11
CA ASN A 116 15.49 -9.17 21.52
C ASN A 116 14.09 -9.07 22.13
N PHE A 117 13.06 -8.80 21.31
CA PHE A 117 11.65 -8.85 21.68
C PHE A 117 11.00 -10.25 21.54
N GLY A 118 11.79 -11.29 21.24
CA GLY A 118 11.30 -12.66 21.13
C GLY A 118 10.61 -12.98 19.79
N VAL A 119 10.74 -12.12 18.78
CA VAL A 119 10.19 -12.39 17.44
C VAL A 119 11.07 -13.43 16.74
N GLN A 120 10.46 -14.55 16.37
CA GLN A 120 11.16 -15.66 15.73
C GLN A 120 11.37 -15.38 14.23
N ARG A 121 12.60 -15.56 13.73
CA ARG A 121 12.94 -15.32 12.32
C ARG A 121 12.08 -16.14 11.34
N ALA A 122 11.66 -17.34 11.74
CA ALA A 122 10.82 -18.24 10.95
C ALA A 122 9.39 -17.70 10.71
N ALA A 123 8.90 -16.83 11.59
CA ALA A 123 7.57 -16.22 11.46
C ALA A 123 7.58 -14.93 10.61
N LEU A 124 8.77 -14.46 10.21
CA LEU A 124 8.91 -13.24 9.43
C LEU A 124 8.89 -13.55 7.92
N PRO A 125 8.49 -12.58 7.07
CA PRO A 125 8.57 -12.73 5.62
C PRO A 125 9.98 -13.15 5.14
N GLU A 126 10.05 -13.85 4.02
CA GLU A 126 11.35 -14.27 3.47
C GLU A 126 12.22 -13.06 3.14
N ASN A 127 11.66 -12.13 2.33
CA ASN A 127 12.34 -10.91 1.91
C ASN A 127 11.98 -9.72 2.80
N LEU A 128 12.69 -9.58 3.91
CA LEU A 128 12.47 -8.47 4.85
C LEU A 128 12.82 -7.10 4.29
N VAL A 129 13.83 -7.02 3.40
CA VAL A 129 14.25 -5.74 2.79
C VAL A 129 13.11 -5.17 1.96
N GLU A 130 12.48 -6.01 1.15
CA GLU A 130 11.34 -5.62 0.32
C GLU A 130 10.10 -5.37 1.18
N TYR A 131 9.82 -6.23 2.15
CA TYR A 131 8.65 -6.09 3.02
C TYR A 131 8.65 -4.80 3.84
N PHE A 132 9.78 -4.47 4.49
CA PHE A 132 9.92 -3.23 5.26
C PHE A 132 10.28 -2.03 4.39
N GLY A 133 10.62 -2.24 3.13
CA GLY A 133 10.91 -1.20 2.16
C GLY A 133 12.08 -0.30 2.55
N LEU A 134 13.11 -0.83 3.22
CA LEU A 134 14.26 -0.04 3.66
C LEU A 134 14.89 0.72 2.49
N PHE A 135 15.32 1.95 2.78
CA PHE A 135 15.90 2.86 1.80
C PHE A 135 17.14 3.54 2.36
N ALA A 136 18.14 3.75 1.51
CA ALA A 136 19.41 4.36 1.89
C ALA A 136 19.42 5.89 1.80
N SER A 137 18.40 6.49 1.16
CA SER A 137 18.30 7.94 0.98
C SER A 137 16.84 8.37 1.03
N GLU A 138 16.55 9.31 1.92
CA GLU A 138 15.23 9.91 2.10
C GLU A 138 14.75 10.57 0.80
N ARG A 139 15.66 11.27 0.11
CA ARG A 139 15.39 11.87 -1.20
C ARG A 139 14.99 10.82 -2.23
N GLN A 140 15.79 9.76 -2.40
CA GLN A 140 15.51 8.72 -3.39
C GLN A 140 14.21 7.98 -3.08
N ASN A 141 13.91 7.78 -1.79
CA ASN A 141 12.65 7.20 -1.36
C ASN A 141 11.43 8.05 -1.76
N VAL A 142 11.50 9.37 -1.57
CA VAL A 142 10.44 10.29 -2.02
C VAL A 142 10.26 10.22 -3.55
N LEU A 143 11.36 10.29 -4.32
CA LEU A 143 11.30 10.19 -5.79
C LEU A 143 10.61 8.89 -6.23
N LYS A 144 11.07 7.75 -5.68
CA LYS A 144 10.49 6.43 -5.97
C LYS A 144 9.00 6.36 -5.61
N ALA A 145 8.60 6.89 -4.46
CA ALA A 145 7.21 6.88 -4.03
C ALA A 145 6.31 7.74 -4.94
N VAL A 146 6.80 8.90 -5.38
CA VAL A 146 6.10 9.75 -6.37
C VAL A 146 5.94 9.02 -7.71
N ASP A 147 6.98 8.35 -8.19
CA ASP A 147 6.92 7.57 -9.43
C ASP A 147 5.91 6.41 -9.35
N LEU A 148 5.86 5.71 -8.21
CA LEU A 148 4.88 4.64 -7.95
C LEU A 148 3.44 5.17 -7.91
N LEU A 149 3.23 6.37 -7.37
CA LEU A 149 1.89 7.00 -7.39
C LEU A 149 1.49 7.40 -8.80
N ARG A 150 2.38 8.05 -9.55
CA ARG A 150 2.10 8.51 -10.91
C ARG A 150 1.88 7.37 -11.91
N SER A 151 2.54 6.24 -11.69
CA SER A 151 2.34 5.02 -12.49
C SER A 151 1.13 4.19 -12.04
N SER A 152 0.49 4.56 -10.93
CA SER A 152 -0.67 3.83 -10.43
C SER A 152 -1.91 4.07 -11.30
N PRO A 153 -2.65 3.03 -11.69
CA PRO A 153 -3.95 3.19 -12.33
C PRO A 153 -5.03 3.73 -11.36
N LEU A 154 -4.74 3.79 -10.05
CA LEU A 154 -5.67 4.30 -9.03
C LEU A 154 -5.58 5.80 -8.83
N ILE A 155 -4.54 6.46 -9.34
CA ILE A 155 -4.35 7.90 -9.23
C ILE A 155 -4.65 8.53 -10.58
N GLY A 156 -5.68 9.38 -10.60
CA GLY A 156 -6.10 10.05 -11.84
C GLY A 156 -5.01 10.97 -12.39
N PRO A 157 -4.80 11.04 -13.72
CA PRO A 157 -3.74 11.84 -14.33
C PRO A 157 -3.91 13.35 -14.13
N ALA A 158 -5.09 13.80 -13.68
CA ALA A 158 -5.39 15.19 -13.38
C ALA A 158 -5.00 15.62 -11.95
N ILE A 159 -4.60 14.68 -11.08
CA ILE A 159 -4.24 14.97 -9.68
C ILE A 159 -2.73 15.21 -9.60
N PRO A 160 -2.27 16.42 -9.22
CA PRO A 160 -0.86 16.68 -8.98
C PRO A 160 -0.29 15.78 -7.88
N VAL A 161 0.84 15.13 -8.16
CA VAL A 161 1.62 14.40 -7.17
C VAL A 161 2.97 15.10 -7.00
N HIS A 162 3.18 15.65 -5.81
CA HIS A 162 4.38 16.38 -5.41
C HIS A 162 5.28 15.50 -4.53
N GLY A 163 6.59 15.71 -4.67
CA GLY A 163 7.61 15.13 -3.81
C GLY A 163 8.31 16.22 -3.02
N LEU A 164 8.32 16.12 -1.70
CA LEU A 164 8.91 17.09 -0.79
C LEU A 164 9.89 16.42 0.19
N LEU A 165 10.92 17.16 0.58
CA LEU A 165 11.81 16.80 1.67
C LEU A 165 11.85 17.95 2.69
N MET A 166 11.48 17.67 3.93
CA MET A 166 11.57 18.63 5.03
C MET A 166 12.91 18.50 5.76
N ASP A 167 13.63 19.60 5.95
CA ASP A 167 14.75 19.67 6.87
C ASP A 167 14.24 19.81 8.30
N THR A 168 14.48 18.79 9.12
CA THR A 168 14.04 18.72 10.51
C THR A 168 14.72 19.75 11.42
N ASN A 169 15.82 20.38 11.01
CA ASN A 169 16.52 21.35 11.85
C ASN A 169 15.89 22.76 11.78
N ASN A 170 15.33 23.13 10.63
CA ASN A 170 14.89 24.50 10.36
C ASN A 170 13.50 24.59 9.68
N GLY A 171 12.86 23.44 9.40
CA GLY A 171 11.53 23.37 8.79
C GLY A 171 11.49 23.66 7.28
N ARG A 172 12.64 23.88 6.65
CA ARG A 172 12.71 24.20 5.22
C ARG A 172 12.22 23.02 4.38
N LEU A 173 11.33 23.32 3.43
CA LEU A 173 10.87 22.40 2.42
C LEU A 173 11.71 22.51 1.16
N GLU A 174 12.18 21.37 0.70
CA GLU A 174 12.75 21.22 -0.63
C GLU A 174 11.74 20.55 -1.56
N TRP A 175 11.53 21.17 -2.74
CA TRP A 175 10.63 20.65 -3.74
C TRP A 175 11.36 19.71 -4.70
N LEU A 176 11.35 18.42 -4.39
CA LEU A 176 12.02 17.38 -5.17
C LEU A 176 11.31 17.12 -6.50
N VAL A 177 9.98 17.09 -6.48
CA VAL A 177 9.15 16.83 -7.66
C VAL A 177 7.96 17.77 -7.69
N ASN A 178 7.90 18.61 -8.73
CA ASN A 178 6.75 19.45 -9.02
C ASN A 178 5.65 18.64 -9.74
N GLY A 179 4.52 18.45 -9.07
CA GLY A 179 3.32 17.76 -9.56
C GLY A 179 2.60 18.46 -10.71
N TYR A 180 2.82 19.76 -10.88
CA TYR A 180 2.16 20.52 -11.93
C TYR A 180 2.78 20.32 -13.31
N GLN A 181 4.08 20.05 -13.39
CA GLN A 181 4.79 19.81 -14.66
C GLN A 181 4.30 18.54 -15.37
N SER A 182 3.87 17.53 -14.61
CA SER A 182 3.26 16.33 -15.18
C SER A 182 1.91 16.62 -15.85
N LEU A 183 1.11 17.55 -15.31
CA LEU A 183 -0.17 17.92 -15.90
C LEU A 183 0.01 18.61 -17.26
N GLU A 184 0.97 19.52 -17.34
CA GLU A 184 1.31 20.25 -18.58
C GLU A 184 1.81 19.30 -19.68
N THR A 185 2.54 18.25 -19.30
CA THR A 185 3.00 17.21 -20.23
C THR A 185 1.84 16.37 -20.78
N VAL A 186 0.86 16.02 -19.95
CA VAL A 186 -0.32 15.27 -20.42
C VAL A 186 -1.20 16.14 -21.32
N ALA A 187 -1.46 17.39 -20.91
CA ALA A 187 -2.25 18.34 -21.70
C ALA A 187 -1.62 18.62 -23.07
N SER A 188 -0.30 18.80 -23.13
CA SER A 188 0.43 19.03 -24.39
C SER A 188 0.43 17.79 -25.29
N LYS A 189 0.61 16.58 -24.75
CA LYS A 189 0.49 15.32 -25.53
C LYS A 189 -0.91 15.15 -26.12
N PHE A 190 -1.95 15.42 -25.33
CA PHE A 190 -3.34 15.34 -25.78
C PHE A 190 -3.63 16.40 -26.86
N THR A 191 -3.23 17.64 -26.64
CA THR A 191 -3.38 18.73 -27.62
C THR A 191 -2.64 18.41 -28.93
N SER A 192 -1.45 17.80 -28.84
CA SER A 192 -0.67 17.39 -30.02
C SER A 192 -1.28 16.19 -30.74
N ALA A 193 -1.96 15.29 -30.03
CA ALA A 193 -2.69 14.17 -30.62
C ALA A 193 -3.94 14.65 -31.38
N ILE A 194 -4.63 15.67 -30.85
CA ILE A 194 -5.79 16.30 -31.53
C ILE A 194 -5.34 17.15 -32.73
N LYS A 195 -4.17 17.79 -32.64
CA LYS A 195 -3.59 18.61 -33.73
C LYS A 195 -2.94 17.80 -34.86
N LYS A 196 -3.09 16.48 -34.93
CA LYS A 196 -2.72 15.69 -36.13
C LYS A 196 -3.96 15.51 -37.01
N PRO A 197 -4.18 16.33 -38.05
CA PRO A 197 -5.26 16.17 -38.98
C PRO A 197 -4.68 15.50 -40.22
N ASP A 198 -4.51 14.18 -40.21
CA ASP A 198 -4.39 13.44 -41.46
C ASP A 198 -4.83 12.00 -41.23
N VAL A 199 -5.83 11.61 -42.02
CA VAL A 199 -6.64 10.39 -41.99
C VAL A 199 -7.79 10.40 -40.96
N MET A 200 -8.80 11.23 -41.23
CA MET A 200 -10.19 10.86 -40.94
C MET A 200 -10.88 10.55 -42.27
N PRO A 201 -11.29 9.30 -42.57
CA PRO A 201 -12.40 9.12 -43.48
C PRO A 201 -13.68 9.51 -42.73
N ASP A 202 -14.51 10.24 -43.45
CA ASP A 202 -15.88 10.61 -43.11
C ASP A 202 -16.65 9.40 -42.52
N MET A 203 -16.99 9.49 -41.24
CA MET A 203 -17.92 8.57 -40.57
C MET A 203 -19.14 9.36 -40.10
N THR A 204 -19.82 10.01 -41.05
CA THR A 204 -21.18 10.51 -40.83
C THR A 204 -22.27 9.48 -41.21
N GLU A 205 -21.90 8.27 -41.66
CA GLU A 205 -22.84 7.18 -41.93
C GLU A 205 -22.49 5.90 -41.16
N SER A 206 -22.67 5.91 -39.83
CA SER A 206 -23.13 4.74 -39.05
C SER A 206 -23.15 5.08 -37.56
N LEU A 207 -24.00 6.02 -37.15
CA LEU A 207 -24.44 6.10 -35.78
C LEU A 207 -25.70 5.25 -35.65
N PRO A 208 -25.69 4.11 -34.93
CA PRO A 208 -26.95 3.53 -34.50
C PRO A 208 -27.60 4.53 -33.53
N GLU A 209 -28.86 4.87 -33.81
CA GLU A 209 -29.70 5.73 -32.98
C GLU A 209 -29.58 5.33 -31.50
N PHE A 210 -29.09 6.26 -30.68
CA PHE A 210 -29.20 6.16 -29.22
C PHE A 210 -30.68 6.28 -28.86
N LYS A 211 -31.39 5.15 -28.84
CA LYS A 211 -32.64 5.03 -28.09
C LYS A 211 -32.27 5.06 -26.61
N SER A 212 -32.76 6.07 -25.92
CA SER A 212 -32.81 6.18 -24.47
C SER A 212 -33.66 5.03 -23.90
N ALA A 213 -33.06 3.85 -23.77
CA ALA A 213 -33.61 2.72 -23.06
C ALA A 213 -32.82 2.58 -21.75
N GLU A 214 -33.53 2.84 -20.66
CA GLU A 214 -33.25 2.52 -19.27
C GLU A 214 -32.40 1.24 -19.14
N LEU A 215 -31.09 1.40 -18.97
CA LEU A 215 -30.15 0.29 -18.79
C LEU A 215 -29.69 0.28 -17.33
N GLY A 216 -30.25 -0.70 -16.62
CA GLY A 216 -29.90 -1.04 -15.24
C GLY A 216 -28.40 -1.26 -15.08
N MET A 217 -27.90 -0.74 -13.96
CA MET A 217 -26.53 -0.88 -13.48
C MET A 217 -26.17 -2.37 -13.36
N PRO A 218 -25.03 -2.84 -13.92
CA PRO A 218 -24.53 -4.16 -13.58
C PRO A 218 -23.93 -4.13 -12.17
N THR A 219 -24.74 -4.48 -11.17
CA THR A 219 -24.27 -5.01 -9.89
C THR A 219 -23.54 -6.32 -10.16
N THR A 220 -22.24 -6.38 -9.91
CA THR A 220 -21.56 -7.67 -9.73
C THR A 220 -21.10 -7.74 -8.28
N GLU A 221 -22.01 -8.22 -7.43
CA GLU A 221 -21.62 -8.78 -6.15
C GLU A 221 -20.93 -10.13 -6.36
N ILE A 222 -19.91 -10.28 -5.53
CA ILE A 222 -19.18 -11.48 -5.21
C ILE A 222 -20.09 -12.37 -4.34
N GLY A 223 -20.20 -13.64 -4.70
CA GLY A 223 -20.83 -14.68 -3.88
C GLY A 223 -20.63 -16.03 -4.56
N SER A 224 -20.59 -17.17 -3.89
CA SER A 224 -20.87 -17.45 -2.49
C SER A 224 -20.49 -18.91 -2.20
N SER A 225 -19.94 -19.17 -1.02
CA SER A 225 -20.02 -20.48 -0.40
C SER A 225 -21.28 -20.49 0.47
N ALA A 226 -22.28 -21.28 0.06
CA ALA A 226 -23.49 -21.49 0.82
C ALA A 226 -23.25 -22.50 1.96
N THR A 227 -23.74 -22.21 3.16
CA THR A 227 -24.28 -23.25 4.07
C THR A 227 -25.50 -22.67 4.81
N LYS A 228 -26.57 -23.46 4.74
CA LYS A 228 -27.96 -23.22 5.16
C LYS A 228 -28.12 -22.99 6.67
N VAL A 229 -29.05 -22.10 7.06
CA VAL A 229 -30.13 -22.39 8.03
C VAL A 229 -31.35 -21.49 7.70
N ASN A 230 -32.57 -22.06 7.71
CA ASN A 230 -33.86 -21.41 7.43
C ASN A 230 -34.65 -21.17 8.76
N PRO A 231 -35.81 -20.48 8.78
CA PRO A 231 -36.06 -19.31 9.63
C PRO A 231 -37.21 -19.54 10.63
N LEU A 232 -37.54 -18.57 11.51
CA LEU A 232 -38.90 -18.38 12.07
C LEU A 232 -39.08 -17.00 12.77
N PHE A 233 -40.11 -16.29 12.31
CA PHE A 233 -40.96 -15.27 12.96
C PHE A 233 -40.53 -13.79 13.17
N ASN A 234 -41.02 -12.96 12.23
CA ASN A 234 -41.79 -11.70 12.35
C ASN A 234 -42.23 -11.19 13.75
N SER A 235 -41.91 -9.94 14.09
CA SER A 235 -42.76 -8.74 13.88
C SER A 235 -42.72 -7.69 15.01
N THR A 236 -42.74 -6.42 14.56
CA THR A 236 -43.32 -5.21 15.17
C THR A 236 -42.60 -4.46 16.31
N THR A 237 -42.21 -3.23 15.96
CA THR A 237 -41.92 -2.04 16.80
C THR A 237 -43.09 -1.63 17.71
N PRO A 238 -42.84 -0.85 18.79
CA PRO A 238 -43.05 0.59 18.68
C PRO A 238 -42.05 1.49 19.44
N THR A 239 -42.09 2.75 19.00
CA THR A 239 -41.41 4.00 19.35
C THR A 239 -41.43 4.41 20.83
N ARG A 240 -40.37 5.09 21.32
CA ARG A 240 -40.46 6.36 22.09
C ARG A 240 -39.10 7.06 22.30
N GLU A 241 -39.19 8.38 22.30
CA GLU A 241 -38.14 9.43 22.34
C GLU A 241 -37.52 9.69 23.75
N PRO A 242 -36.47 10.57 23.86
CA PRO A 242 -35.41 10.47 24.86
C PRO A 242 -35.50 11.47 26.02
N VAL A 243 -34.86 11.15 27.14
CA VAL A 243 -34.48 12.04 28.28
C VAL A 243 -33.22 11.38 28.88
N GLY A 244 -32.09 12.00 29.16
CA GLY A 244 -31.75 13.31 29.70
C GLY A 244 -30.61 13.04 30.69
N ALA A 245 -29.49 13.73 30.54
CA ALA A 245 -28.28 13.52 31.35
C ALA A 245 -28.42 14.19 32.72
N GLU A 246 -27.97 13.54 33.79
CA GLU A 246 -27.50 14.24 35.00
C GLU A 246 -26.51 13.38 35.80
N ARG A 247 -25.38 14.01 36.13
CA ARG A 247 -24.39 13.54 37.10
C ARG A 247 -24.90 13.89 38.50
N GLN A 248 -24.65 13.03 39.49
CA GLN A 248 -23.93 13.41 40.69
C GLN A 248 -23.48 12.21 41.53
N SER A 249 -22.31 12.42 42.11
CA SER A 249 -21.52 11.63 43.04
C SER A 249 -22.17 11.43 44.41
N GLU A 250 -21.88 10.30 45.07
CA GLU A 250 -21.54 10.30 46.50
C GLU A 250 -20.83 9.01 46.94
N LYS A 251 -20.16 9.12 48.09
CA LYS A 251 -18.93 8.43 48.50
C LYS A 251 -19.19 7.45 49.66
N ILE A 252 -18.35 6.39 49.69
CA ILE A 252 -17.72 5.75 50.87
C ILE A 252 -18.61 4.94 51.83
N GLY A 253 -18.19 3.68 52.05
CA GLY A 253 -18.07 3.16 53.41
C GLY A 253 -18.29 1.66 53.65
N GLN A 254 -17.21 1.00 54.06
CA GLN A 254 -17.13 -0.11 55.03
C GLN A 254 -17.18 -1.57 54.55
N THR A 255 -15.96 -2.12 54.55
CA THR A 255 -15.47 -3.45 54.94
C THR A 255 -16.44 -4.39 55.66
N ARG A 256 -16.49 -5.66 55.22
CA ARG A 256 -16.50 -6.82 56.12
C ARG A 256 -15.81 -8.02 55.47
N THR A 257 -14.80 -8.50 56.17
CA THR A 257 -14.06 -9.76 56.00
C THR A 257 -14.97 -10.97 56.16
N GLN A 258 -14.70 -12.04 55.41
CA GLN A 258 -14.75 -13.42 55.90
C GLN A 258 -14.05 -14.37 54.92
N ASP A 259 -12.94 -14.94 55.38
CA ASP A 259 -12.28 -16.11 54.84
C ASP A 259 -13.15 -17.35 55.08
N ILE A 260 -13.29 -18.23 54.08
CA ILE A 260 -13.45 -19.67 54.32
C ILE A 260 -12.73 -20.44 53.21
N SER A 261 -11.84 -21.32 53.64
CA SER A 261 -11.05 -22.29 52.91
C SER A 261 -11.88 -23.41 52.26
N GLY A 262 -11.36 -23.99 51.18
CA GLY A 262 -11.92 -25.21 50.59
C GLY A 262 -11.19 -25.68 49.32
N THR A 263 -10.20 -26.54 49.50
CA THR A 263 -9.50 -27.32 48.46
C THR A 263 -10.43 -28.27 47.70
N SER A 264 -10.31 -28.36 46.36
CA SER A 264 -10.40 -29.63 45.63
C SER A 264 -9.83 -29.52 44.21
N GLN A 265 -9.34 -30.67 43.74
CA GLN A 265 -8.43 -30.95 42.65
C GLN A 265 -9.08 -31.03 41.24
N THR A 266 -8.21 -30.82 40.22
CA THR A 266 -8.04 -31.54 38.93
C THR A 266 -9.13 -31.54 37.83
N GLU A 267 -8.76 -30.95 36.68
CA GLU A 267 -8.86 -31.35 35.24
C GLU A 267 -10.02 -32.21 34.68
N PRO A 268 -10.44 -31.98 33.40
CA PRO A 268 -9.82 -32.70 32.28
C PRO A 268 -9.61 -31.93 30.95
N ALA A 269 -8.47 -32.24 30.32
CA ALA A 269 -8.21 -32.64 28.92
C ALA A 269 -8.95 -32.00 27.71
N ALA A 270 -8.10 -31.46 26.82
CA ALA A 270 -7.97 -31.68 25.37
C ALA A 270 -9.13 -31.40 24.39
N ARG A 271 -8.90 -30.41 23.52
CA ARG A 271 -9.30 -30.44 22.09
C ARG A 271 -8.12 -30.02 21.22
N THR A 272 -7.62 -30.96 20.44
CA THR A 272 -6.65 -30.76 19.36
C THR A 272 -7.45 -30.55 18.07
N GLU A 273 -7.36 -29.37 17.45
CA GLU A 273 -7.87 -29.13 16.10
C GLU A 273 -6.73 -28.63 15.19
N SER A 274 -6.41 -29.48 14.22
CA SER A 274 -5.97 -29.21 12.83
C SER A 274 -5.02 -28.03 12.53
N GLN A 275 -3.71 -28.32 12.53
CA GLN A 275 -2.67 -27.49 11.90
C GLN A 275 -2.18 -28.03 10.52
N THR A 276 -2.76 -29.11 9.99
CA THR A 276 -2.12 -29.88 8.92
C THR A 276 -2.43 -29.45 7.47
N THR A 277 -3.32 -28.48 7.21
CA THR A 277 -3.71 -28.13 5.83
C THR A 277 -2.94 -26.96 5.22
N SER A 278 -2.34 -26.07 6.03
CA SER A 278 -1.69 -24.84 5.52
C SER A 278 -0.25 -25.05 5.06
N GLU A 279 0.51 -25.94 5.69
CA GLU A 279 1.93 -26.14 5.38
C GLU A 279 2.16 -26.96 4.10
N ALA A 280 1.26 -27.91 3.82
CA ALA A 280 1.33 -28.75 2.62
C ALA A 280 1.10 -27.94 1.33
N ALA A 281 0.08 -27.07 1.31
CA ALA A 281 -0.24 -26.26 0.14
C ALA A 281 0.87 -25.24 -0.20
N ALA A 282 1.51 -24.65 0.81
CA ALA A 282 2.64 -23.73 0.62
C ALA A 282 3.89 -24.44 0.07
N SER A 283 4.13 -25.69 0.48
CA SER A 283 5.21 -26.53 -0.02
C SER A 283 5.03 -26.87 -1.51
N ASP A 284 3.80 -27.14 -1.94
CA ASP A 284 3.50 -27.52 -3.33
C ASP A 284 3.66 -26.33 -4.30
N THR A 285 3.23 -25.14 -3.92
CA THR A 285 3.43 -23.91 -4.72
C THR A 285 4.90 -23.58 -4.90
N ALA A 286 5.72 -23.74 -3.85
CA ALA A 286 7.17 -23.51 -3.92
C ALA A 286 7.88 -24.53 -4.83
N ALA A 287 7.45 -25.80 -4.80
CA ALA A 287 7.98 -26.84 -5.68
C ALA A 287 7.64 -26.58 -7.15
N LEU A 288 6.43 -26.10 -7.43
CA LEU A 288 5.96 -25.77 -8.78
C LEU A 288 6.66 -24.51 -9.32
N ALA A 289 6.87 -23.48 -8.49
CA ALA A 289 7.58 -22.25 -8.89
C ALA A 289 9.02 -22.51 -9.36
N ARG A 290 9.70 -23.52 -8.78
CA ARG A 290 11.07 -23.93 -9.17
C ARG A 290 11.17 -24.57 -10.56
N ARG A 291 10.04 -24.93 -11.17
CA ARG A 291 9.99 -25.47 -12.54
C ARG A 291 9.94 -24.37 -13.60
N ILE A 292 9.69 -23.12 -13.20
CA ILE A 292 9.61 -21.96 -14.09
C ILE A 292 10.97 -21.28 -14.15
N ASP A 293 11.57 -21.20 -15.34
CA ASP A 293 12.79 -20.43 -15.57
C ASP A 293 12.50 -18.92 -15.53
N PRO A 294 13.05 -18.14 -14.59
CA PRO A 294 12.79 -16.70 -14.52
C PRO A 294 13.38 -15.90 -15.69
N SER A 295 14.36 -16.45 -16.41
CA SER A 295 15.03 -15.80 -17.55
C SER A 295 14.28 -15.97 -18.88
N LYS A 296 13.42 -16.99 -18.98
CA LYS A 296 12.65 -17.29 -20.19
C LYS A 296 11.30 -16.57 -20.21
N ARG A 297 10.66 -16.55 -21.38
CA ARG A 297 9.31 -16.02 -21.56
C ARG A 297 8.32 -17.15 -21.84
N TYR A 298 7.10 -16.97 -21.37
CA TYR A 298 6.03 -17.97 -21.47
C TYR A 298 4.72 -17.35 -21.91
N ARG A 299 3.93 -18.13 -22.65
CA ARG A 299 2.50 -17.93 -22.85
C ARG A 299 1.71 -18.89 -21.97
N LEU A 300 0.55 -18.47 -21.47
CA LEU A 300 -0.34 -19.26 -20.61
C LEU A 300 -1.77 -19.18 -21.12
N ILE A 301 -2.57 -20.23 -20.91
CA ILE A 301 -4.02 -20.19 -21.12
C ILE A 301 -4.69 -20.03 -19.75
N GLY A 302 -5.40 -18.93 -19.54
CA GLY A 302 -6.18 -18.70 -18.33
C GLY A 302 -7.42 -19.58 -18.25
N THR A 303 -8.06 -19.63 -17.08
CA THR A 303 -9.34 -20.35 -16.88
C THR A 303 -10.50 -19.78 -17.71
N ASP A 304 -10.34 -18.54 -18.19
CA ASP A 304 -11.22 -17.86 -19.15
C ASP A 304 -10.94 -18.25 -20.62
N ASN A 305 -10.06 -19.24 -20.84
CA ASN A 305 -9.63 -19.73 -22.14
C ASN A 305 -8.91 -18.67 -23.02
N LYS A 306 -8.40 -17.59 -22.41
CA LYS A 306 -7.60 -16.57 -23.10
C LYS A 306 -6.10 -16.86 -22.98
N ILE A 307 -5.36 -16.48 -24.02
CA ILE A 307 -3.90 -16.59 -24.04
C ILE A 307 -3.28 -15.32 -23.44
N TYR A 308 -2.42 -15.49 -22.44
CA TYR A 308 -1.66 -14.45 -21.76
C TYR A 308 -0.17 -14.62 -22.06
N GLY A 309 0.52 -13.56 -22.47
CA GLY A 309 1.97 -13.57 -22.75
C GLY A 309 2.33 -13.21 -24.19
N PRO A 310 3.63 -13.26 -24.56
CA PRO A 310 4.74 -13.81 -23.76
C PRO A 310 5.15 -12.90 -22.59
N VAL A 311 5.11 -13.45 -21.36
CA VAL A 311 5.56 -12.77 -20.12
C VAL A 311 6.83 -13.42 -19.57
N PRO A 312 7.70 -12.68 -18.86
CA PRO A 312 8.87 -13.26 -18.18
C PRO A 312 8.47 -14.33 -17.16
N GLY A 313 9.29 -15.37 -16.98
CA GLY A 313 9.03 -16.45 -16.02
C GLY A 313 8.85 -15.97 -14.58
N LYS A 314 9.51 -14.86 -14.20
CA LYS A 314 9.29 -14.20 -12.91
C LYS A 314 7.83 -13.73 -12.73
N THR A 315 7.17 -13.27 -13.80
CA THR A 315 5.76 -12.90 -13.78
C THR A 315 4.86 -14.13 -13.61
N VAL A 316 5.23 -15.24 -14.24
CA VAL A 316 4.50 -16.51 -14.09
C VAL A 316 4.60 -17.04 -12.66
N GLN A 317 5.77 -16.97 -12.04
CA GLN A 317 5.95 -17.31 -10.62
C GLN A 317 5.07 -16.46 -9.71
N LEU A 318 4.97 -15.15 -9.97
CA LEU A 318 4.08 -14.26 -9.20
C LEU A 318 2.60 -14.66 -9.35
N TRP A 319 2.15 -14.98 -10.56
CA TRP A 319 0.77 -15.44 -10.77
C TRP A 319 0.48 -16.75 -10.05
N LEU A 320 1.46 -17.65 -9.97
CA LEU A 320 1.34 -18.89 -9.23
C LEU A 320 1.27 -18.64 -7.72
N MET A 321 2.10 -17.74 -7.19
CA MET A 321 2.07 -17.33 -5.77
C MET A 321 0.77 -16.62 -5.38
N ASP A 322 0.18 -15.87 -6.31
CA ASP A 322 -1.12 -15.20 -6.15
C ASP A 322 -2.31 -16.18 -6.32
N ASN A 323 -2.07 -17.48 -6.49
CA ASN A 323 -3.08 -18.51 -6.79
C ASN A 323 -3.95 -18.20 -8.02
N ARG A 324 -3.41 -17.45 -8.99
CA ARG A 324 -4.10 -17.12 -10.26
C ARG A 324 -3.93 -18.19 -11.33
N ILE A 325 -2.93 -19.02 -11.17
CA ILE A 325 -2.61 -20.18 -12.01
C ILE A 325 -2.20 -21.33 -11.09
N ASP A 326 -2.27 -22.56 -11.60
CA ASP A 326 -2.01 -23.80 -10.86
C ASP A 326 -1.20 -24.79 -11.72
N GLU A 327 -0.93 -25.98 -11.18
CA GLU A 327 -0.21 -27.03 -11.91
C GLU A 327 -0.89 -27.49 -13.20
N GLN A 328 -2.20 -27.31 -13.32
CA GLN A 328 -2.99 -27.72 -14.49
C GLN A 328 -3.00 -26.66 -15.59
N THR A 329 -2.59 -25.42 -15.27
CA THR A 329 -2.59 -24.30 -16.21
C THR A 329 -1.71 -24.60 -17.42
N PRO A 330 -2.25 -24.53 -18.66
CA PRO A 330 -1.47 -24.70 -19.86
C PRO A 330 -0.43 -23.59 -20.01
N ILE A 331 0.82 -23.97 -20.23
CA ILE A 331 1.97 -23.08 -20.42
C ILE A 331 2.77 -23.50 -21.65
N GLN A 332 3.31 -22.50 -22.35
CA GLN A 332 4.19 -22.69 -23.49
C GLN A 332 5.40 -21.77 -23.35
N GLU A 333 6.60 -22.34 -23.32
CA GLU A 333 7.85 -21.59 -23.40
C GLU A 333 8.00 -20.97 -24.80
N GLU A 334 8.47 -19.74 -24.87
CA GLU A 334 8.73 -19.06 -26.15
C GLU A 334 9.79 -19.83 -26.96
N GLY A 335 9.40 -20.34 -28.13
CA GLY A 335 10.22 -21.21 -28.98
C GLY A 335 9.87 -22.71 -28.92
N ALA A 336 8.97 -23.12 -28.01
CA ALA A 336 8.48 -24.51 -27.95
C ALA A 336 7.25 -24.72 -28.86
N GLU A 337 7.19 -25.87 -29.54
CA GLU A 337 6.15 -26.17 -30.54
C GLU A 337 4.78 -26.55 -29.94
N GLY A 338 4.67 -26.75 -28.62
CA GLY A 338 3.43 -27.24 -28.00
C GLY A 338 3.13 -26.69 -26.61
N TRP A 339 1.85 -26.72 -26.25
CA TRP A 339 1.35 -26.44 -24.91
C TRP A 339 1.59 -27.65 -23.99
N GLN A 340 1.99 -27.39 -22.76
CA GLN A 340 2.10 -28.40 -21.71
C GLN A 340 1.51 -27.88 -20.41
N LYS A 341 1.23 -28.76 -19.44
CA LYS A 341 0.77 -28.32 -18.11
C LYS A 341 1.93 -27.75 -17.30
N LEU A 342 1.67 -26.75 -16.46
CA LEU A 342 2.69 -26.14 -15.61
C LEU A 342 3.42 -27.16 -14.73
N GLY A 343 2.68 -28.13 -14.16
CA GLY A 343 3.25 -29.22 -13.36
C GLY A 343 4.15 -30.19 -14.14
N ALA A 344 4.06 -30.21 -15.47
CA ALA A 344 4.86 -31.08 -16.33
C ALA A 344 6.23 -30.47 -16.72
N LEU A 345 6.46 -29.19 -16.41
CA LEU A 345 7.76 -28.56 -16.66
C LEU A 345 8.87 -29.26 -15.89
N LYS A 346 10.01 -29.47 -16.55
CA LYS A 346 11.20 -30.10 -15.93
C LYS A 346 11.76 -29.18 -14.84
N PRO A 347 12.09 -29.72 -13.64
CA PRO A 347 12.75 -28.94 -12.59
C PRO A 347 14.09 -28.38 -13.09
N GLN A 348 14.39 -27.14 -12.73
CA GLN A 348 15.71 -26.56 -12.99
C GLN A 348 16.77 -27.21 -12.09
N GLY A 349 17.92 -27.58 -12.66
CA GLY A 349 19.08 -28.03 -11.88
C GLY A 349 19.58 -26.90 -10.96
N HIS A 350 19.99 -27.25 -9.74
CA HIS A 350 20.51 -26.28 -8.78
C HIS A 350 21.72 -25.51 -9.33
N PRO A 351 21.77 -24.16 -9.24
CA PRO A 351 23.05 -23.49 -9.21
C PRO A 351 23.80 -23.93 -7.94
N PRO A 352 25.13 -24.16 -8.00
CA PRO A 352 25.90 -24.63 -6.86
C PRO A 352 25.75 -23.64 -5.69
N GLN A 353 25.48 -24.16 -4.50
CA GLN A 353 25.49 -23.34 -3.29
C GLN A 353 26.89 -22.70 -3.13
N PRO A 354 26.98 -21.39 -2.85
CA PRO A 354 28.26 -20.78 -2.55
C PRO A 354 28.87 -21.44 -1.30
N PRO A 355 30.20 -21.65 -1.28
CA PRO A 355 30.85 -22.32 -0.17
C PRO A 355 30.61 -21.55 1.14
N PRO A 356 30.49 -22.26 2.28
CA PRO A 356 30.26 -21.63 3.57
C PRO A 356 31.41 -20.66 3.91
N VAL A 357 31.04 -19.46 4.34
CA VAL A 357 31.99 -18.44 4.78
C VAL A 357 32.74 -18.98 6.00
N PRO A 358 34.09 -19.04 5.99
CA PRO A 358 34.85 -19.53 7.12
C PRO A 358 34.64 -18.62 8.34
N ALA A 359 34.48 -19.24 9.51
CA ALA A 359 34.24 -18.54 10.78
C ALA A 359 35.38 -17.54 11.05
N SER A 360 35.03 -16.26 11.21
CA SER A 360 36.00 -15.20 11.46
C SER A 360 36.74 -15.46 12.78
N THR A 361 38.06 -15.59 12.68
CA THR A 361 38.97 -15.68 13.82
C THR A 361 38.82 -14.42 14.69
N LYS A 362 38.60 -14.63 16.00
CA LYS A 362 38.43 -13.58 17.01
C LYS A 362 39.61 -12.60 16.97
N PHE A 363 39.36 -11.36 16.56
CA PHE A 363 40.29 -10.25 16.78
C PHE A 363 40.35 -9.95 18.29
N LYS A 364 41.49 -10.22 18.93
CA LYS A 364 41.79 -9.72 20.28
C LYS A 364 41.93 -8.19 20.20
N LYS A 365 41.01 -7.46 20.84
CA LYS A 365 41.19 -6.04 21.14
C LYS A 365 42.46 -5.87 21.98
N ARG A 366 43.42 -5.07 21.51
CA ARG A 366 44.40 -4.41 22.37
C ARG A 366 43.94 -2.97 22.55
N TYR A 367 43.94 -2.55 23.81
CA TYR A 367 43.64 -1.21 24.29
C TYR A 367 44.58 -0.16 23.70
#